data_AF-A3YB79-F1
#
_entry.id   AF-A3YB79-F1
#
_cell.length_a   1.000
_cell.length_b   1.000
_cell.length_c   1.000
_cell.angle_alpha   90.00
_cell.angle_beta   90.00
_cell.angle_gamma   90.00
#
_symmetry.space_group_name_H-M   'P 1'
#
loop_
_entity.id
_entity.type
_entity.pdbx_description
1 polymer ?
#
loop_
_entity_poly.entity_id
_entity_poly.type
_entity_poly.pdbx_seq_one_letter_code
_entity_poly.pdbx_strand_id
1 'polypeptide(L)'
;MSVILTANSNKRWPTKVPYTIAEDSGDVAKNSVKEINDAVGFELLIPKQSTDKAYLTIKAGTAGSSPIGYSGGELKVFAPAKMHDMVHEILHALGFGHEQYHKEYPWDDGQATWNYSKTDVFFKTQNTVSAYKQSNIGNNNTLFTKIKAASGWDDELTTLQLVYRHSYLKNDDFESTTNCDADSVMMYPQMSLAVKNANINSDHYVKTELVKEGKSLSKGDVVTLLNMYGHLK
;
A
#
# COMPACT_ATOMS: atom_id res chain seq x y z
N MET A 1 5.82 14.36 -4.71
CA MET A 1 5.29 13.95 -3.39
C MET A 1 4.54 12.67 -3.66
N SER A 2 4.96 11.58 -3.02
CA SER A 2 4.85 10.24 -3.58
C SER A 2 4.34 9.28 -2.54
N VAL A 3 3.75 8.23 -3.04
CA VAL A 3 3.60 6.96 -2.35
C VAL A 3 4.33 5.87 -3.10
N ILE A 4 4.45 4.71 -2.51
CA ILE A 4 5.16 3.59 -3.12
C ILE A 4 4.31 2.99 -4.24
N LEU A 5 4.93 2.65 -5.36
CA LEU A 5 4.25 2.02 -6.50
C LEU A 5 5.12 0.95 -7.15
N THR A 6 4.50 0.03 -7.89
CA THR A 6 5.23 -1.05 -8.56
C THR A 6 6.29 -0.50 -9.53
N ALA A 7 7.54 -0.90 -9.35
CA ALA A 7 8.67 -0.46 -10.18
C ALA A 7 8.55 -0.99 -11.62
N ASN A 8 7.96 -2.17 -11.79
CA ASN A 8 7.68 -2.72 -13.12
C ASN A 8 6.50 -1.97 -13.75
N SER A 9 6.76 -1.17 -14.79
CA SER A 9 5.72 -0.42 -15.52
C SER A 9 4.64 -1.32 -16.12
N ASN A 10 4.93 -2.60 -16.40
CA ASN A 10 3.93 -3.57 -16.89
C ASN A 10 2.91 -3.98 -15.81
N LYS A 11 3.13 -3.60 -14.55
CA LYS A 11 2.14 -3.70 -13.46
C LYS A 11 1.24 -2.46 -13.35
N ARG A 12 1.44 -1.46 -14.20
CA ARG A 12 0.53 -0.32 -14.34
C ARG A 12 -0.48 -0.63 -15.43
N TRP A 13 -1.71 -0.14 -15.26
CA TRP A 13 -2.73 -0.34 -16.28
C TRP A 13 -2.37 0.44 -17.56
N PRO A 14 -2.34 -0.21 -18.74
CA PRO A 14 -1.96 0.44 -20.00
C PRO A 14 -3.06 1.34 -20.58
N THR A 15 -4.27 1.26 -20.02
CA THR A 15 -5.46 2.00 -20.44
C THR A 15 -6.22 2.49 -19.21
N LYS A 16 -7.29 3.26 -19.42
CA LYS A 16 -8.33 3.45 -18.39
C LYS A 16 -8.76 2.09 -17.85
N VAL A 17 -9.05 2.04 -16.55
CA VAL A 17 -9.20 0.82 -15.77
C VAL A 17 -10.67 0.42 -15.71
N PRO A 18 -11.09 -0.65 -16.42
CA PRO A 18 -12.47 -1.06 -16.40
C PRO A 18 -12.83 -1.69 -15.05
N TYR A 19 -14.04 -1.44 -14.55
CA TYR A 19 -14.49 -2.00 -13.28
C TYR A 19 -15.95 -2.46 -13.30
N THR A 20 -16.26 -3.40 -12.41
CA THR A 20 -17.62 -3.75 -11.98
C THR A 20 -17.73 -3.57 -10.47
N ILE A 21 -18.94 -3.29 -9.99
CA ILE A 21 -19.26 -3.17 -8.57
C ILE A 21 -20.28 -4.27 -8.26
N ALA A 22 -19.95 -5.14 -7.31
CA ALA A 22 -20.89 -6.13 -6.79
C ALA A 22 -21.95 -5.43 -5.92
N GLU A 23 -23.18 -5.98 -5.94
CA GLU A 23 -24.34 -5.39 -5.26
C GLU A 23 -24.09 -5.10 -3.77
N ASP A 24 -23.30 -5.94 -3.10
CA ASP A 24 -22.99 -5.87 -1.67
C ASP A 24 -22.10 -4.68 -1.26
N SER A 25 -21.38 -4.08 -2.21
CA SER A 25 -20.53 -2.90 -1.97
C SER A 25 -21.21 -1.57 -2.27
N GLY A 26 -22.37 -1.62 -2.94
CA GLY A 26 -23.33 -0.53 -3.07
C GLY A 26 -22.74 0.84 -3.38
N ASP A 27 -23.11 1.84 -2.58
CA ASP A 27 -22.73 3.25 -2.80
C ASP A 27 -21.33 3.59 -2.32
N VAL A 28 -20.75 2.83 -1.38
CA VAL A 28 -19.38 3.07 -0.91
C VAL A 28 -18.40 2.86 -2.07
N ALA A 29 -18.50 1.74 -2.79
CA ALA A 29 -17.65 1.48 -3.95
C ALA A 29 -17.81 2.55 -5.05
N LYS A 30 -19.06 2.97 -5.34
CA LYS A 30 -19.32 4.04 -6.33
C LYS A 30 -18.68 5.35 -5.90
N ASN A 31 -18.81 5.72 -4.64
CA ASN A 31 -18.22 6.94 -4.10
C ASN A 31 -16.70 6.87 -4.11
N SER A 32 -16.09 5.73 -3.78
CA SER A 32 -14.62 5.53 -3.83
C SER A 32 -14.07 5.68 -5.25
N VAL A 33 -14.73 5.06 -6.23
CA VAL A 33 -14.40 5.26 -7.65
C VAL A 33 -14.52 6.73 -8.05
N LYS A 34 -15.62 7.38 -7.64
CA LYS A 34 -15.85 8.80 -7.92
C LYS A 34 -14.77 9.69 -7.31
N GLU A 35 -14.36 9.43 -6.07
CA GLU A 35 -13.30 10.19 -5.40
C GLU A 35 -11.99 10.12 -6.18
N ILE A 36 -11.59 8.94 -6.65
CA ILE A 36 -10.35 8.76 -7.43
C ILE A 36 -10.44 9.52 -8.75
N ASN A 37 -11.54 9.36 -9.51
CA ASN A 37 -11.73 10.06 -10.79
C ASN A 37 -11.79 11.59 -10.62
N ASP A 38 -12.52 12.08 -9.60
CA ASP A 38 -12.58 13.50 -9.27
C ASP A 38 -11.19 14.06 -8.94
N ALA A 39 -10.40 13.31 -8.16
CA ALA A 39 -9.09 13.75 -7.70
C ALA A 39 -8.06 13.88 -8.85
N VAL A 40 -8.12 12.99 -9.84
CA VAL A 40 -7.25 13.07 -11.03
C VAL A 40 -7.80 13.95 -12.15
N GLY A 41 -9.09 14.31 -12.08
CA GLY A 41 -9.75 15.21 -13.04
C GLY A 41 -10.09 14.58 -14.39
N PHE A 42 -10.15 13.25 -14.48
CA PHE A 42 -10.63 12.49 -15.64
C PHE A 42 -11.13 11.11 -15.22
N GLU A 43 -11.88 10.43 -16.09
CA GLU A 43 -12.36 9.07 -15.83
C GLU A 43 -11.22 8.06 -15.98
N LEU A 44 -10.45 7.85 -14.90
CA LEU A 44 -9.43 6.80 -14.84
C LEU A 44 -10.09 5.42 -14.71
N LEU A 45 -11.02 5.29 -13.77
CA LEU A 45 -11.84 4.09 -13.56
C LEU A 45 -13.13 4.23 -14.37
N ILE A 46 -13.40 3.27 -15.26
CA ILE A 46 -14.56 3.29 -16.17
C ILE A 46 -15.43 2.03 -16.04
N PRO A 47 -16.75 2.11 -16.27
CA PRO A 47 -17.59 0.92 -16.27
C PRO A 47 -17.13 -0.11 -17.30
N LYS A 48 -17.01 -1.37 -16.87
CA LYS A 48 -16.59 -2.49 -17.72
C LYS A 48 -17.51 -2.68 -18.93
N GLN A 49 -16.92 -2.84 -20.10
CA GLN A 49 -17.56 -3.27 -21.35
C GLN A 49 -17.38 -4.76 -21.58
N SER A 50 -18.20 -5.35 -22.46
CA SER A 50 -18.11 -6.78 -22.79
C SER A 50 -16.77 -7.19 -23.41
N THR A 51 -16.10 -6.27 -24.10
CA THR A 51 -14.80 -6.46 -24.75
C THR A 51 -13.62 -6.43 -23.79
N ASP A 52 -13.79 -5.91 -22.57
CA ASP A 52 -12.72 -5.77 -21.60
C ASP A 52 -12.34 -7.14 -21.02
N LYS A 53 -11.08 -7.52 -21.24
CA LYS A 53 -10.48 -8.78 -20.74
C LYS A 53 -9.85 -8.62 -19.36
N ALA A 54 -9.30 -7.45 -19.07
CA ALA A 54 -8.73 -7.11 -17.78
C ALA A 54 -9.57 -6.00 -17.14
N TYR A 55 -9.98 -6.21 -15.89
CA TYR A 55 -10.89 -5.31 -15.18
C TYR A 55 -10.86 -5.58 -13.67
N LEU A 56 -11.36 -4.64 -12.89
CA LEU A 56 -11.55 -4.78 -11.46
C LEU A 56 -12.96 -5.30 -11.14
N THR A 57 -13.06 -6.27 -10.23
CA THR A 57 -14.33 -6.63 -9.58
C THR A 57 -14.29 -6.12 -8.14
N ILE A 58 -15.00 -5.03 -7.86
CA ILE A 58 -15.03 -4.37 -6.55
C ILE A 58 -16.20 -4.94 -5.73
N LYS A 59 -15.94 -5.34 -4.49
CA LYS A 59 -16.95 -5.93 -3.60
C LYS A 59 -16.66 -5.72 -2.12
N ALA A 60 -17.70 -5.89 -1.32
CA ALA A 60 -17.56 -5.84 0.12
C ALA A 60 -16.91 -7.14 0.64
N GLY A 61 -16.10 -7.05 1.68
CA GLY A 61 -15.50 -8.20 2.32
C GLY A 61 -14.33 -7.87 3.22
N THR A 62 -13.52 -8.88 3.52
CA THR A 62 -12.24 -8.68 4.20
C THR A 62 -11.28 -7.95 3.27
N ALA A 63 -10.64 -6.88 3.76
CA ALA A 63 -9.68 -6.07 3.02
C ALA A 63 -8.63 -6.94 2.33
N GLY A 64 -8.49 -6.76 1.02
CA GLY A 64 -7.48 -7.42 0.22
C GLY A 64 -7.64 -7.21 -1.28
N SER A 65 -6.52 -6.90 -1.91
CA SER A 65 -6.33 -6.79 -3.35
C SER A 65 -5.07 -7.56 -3.73
N SER A 66 -5.23 -8.55 -4.62
CA SER A 66 -4.09 -9.37 -5.07
C SER A 66 -4.32 -9.89 -6.49
N PRO A 67 -3.33 -9.75 -7.39
CA PRO A 67 -2.01 -9.13 -7.17
C PRO A 67 -2.06 -7.60 -7.03
N ILE A 68 -0.96 -6.97 -6.61
CA ILE A 68 -0.81 -5.50 -6.67
C ILE A 68 -0.56 -5.11 -8.13
N GLY A 69 -1.37 -4.17 -8.64
CA GLY A 69 -1.31 -3.68 -10.01
C GLY A 69 -1.88 -4.64 -11.08
N TYR A 70 -1.71 -4.23 -12.34
CA TYR A 70 -2.19 -4.92 -13.52
C TYR A 70 -1.69 -6.37 -13.61
N SER A 71 -2.63 -7.29 -13.88
CA SER A 71 -2.39 -8.73 -14.00
C SER A 71 -2.72 -9.29 -15.38
N GLY A 72 -3.29 -8.49 -16.29
CA GLY A 72 -3.77 -8.96 -17.59
C GLY A 72 -5.16 -9.61 -17.60
N GLY A 73 -5.81 -9.73 -16.44
CA GLY A 73 -7.13 -10.35 -16.31
C GLY A 73 -8.03 -9.68 -15.26
N GLU A 74 -9.04 -10.41 -14.80
CA GLU A 74 -9.87 -9.97 -13.68
C GLU A 74 -9.03 -9.86 -12.40
N LEU A 75 -9.19 -8.75 -11.68
CA LEU A 75 -8.59 -8.53 -10.37
C LEU A 75 -9.69 -8.22 -9.37
N LYS A 76 -9.76 -9.00 -8.28
CA LYS A 76 -10.80 -8.83 -7.26
C LYS A 76 -10.30 -7.89 -6.18
N VAL A 77 -11.09 -6.86 -5.91
CA VAL A 77 -10.86 -5.87 -4.85
C VAL A 77 -11.91 -6.11 -3.78
N PHE A 78 -11.46 -6.50 -2.59
CA PHE A 78 -12.32 -6.69 -1.44
C PHE A 78 -11.96 -5.65 -0.39
N ALA A 79 -12.96 -4.98 0.17
CA ALA A 79 -12.77 -4.10 1.31
C ALA A 79 -14.02 -4.09 2.19
N PRO A 80 -13.90 -3.79 3.49
CA PRO A 80 -15.04 -3.39 4.29
C PRO A 80 -15.78 -2.24 3.58
N ALA A 81 -17.09 -2.13 3.80
CA ALA A 81 -17.90 -1.04 3.25
C ALA A 81 -17.61 0.31 3.95
N LYS A 82 -16.35 0.72 3.95
CA LYS A 82 -15.82 1.98 4.46
C LYS A 82 -15.01 2.62 3.34
N MET A 83 -15.22 3.93 3.16
CA MET A 83 -14.63 4.68 2.05
C MET A 83 -13.11 4.57 2.01
N HIS A 84 -12.45 4.76 3.16
CA HIS A 84 -11.01 4.67 3.30
C HIS A 84 -10.47 3.30 2.83
N ASP A 85 -11.01 2.21 3.37
CA ASP A 85 -10.56 0.85 3.07
C ASP A 85 -10.81 0.51 1.59
N MET A 86 -11.92 0.95 1.03
CA MET A 86 -12.24 0.73 -0.38
C MET A 86 -11.28 1.49 -1.31
N VAL A 87 -10.97 2.75 -1.00
CA VAL A 87 -9.98 3.53 -1.76
C VAL A 87 -8.59 2.87 -1.66
N HIS A 88 -8.18 2.46 -0.46
CA HIS A 88 -6.92 1.76 -0.21
C HIS A 88 -6.75 0.53 -1.12
N GLU A 89 -7.75 -0.34 -1.15
CA GLU A 89 -7.68 -1.61 -1.90
C GLU A 89 -7.79 -1.38 -3.43
N ILE A 90 -8.51 -0.35 -3.87
CA ILE A 90 -8.49 0.08 -5.27
C ILE A 90 -7.10 0.60 -5.65
N LEU A 91 -6.44 1.39 -4.81
CA LEU A 91 -5.09 1.88 -5.08
C LEU A 91 -4.07 0.72 -5.17
N HIS A 92 -4.19 -0.31 -4.33
CA HIS A 92 -3.42 -1.55 -4.52
C HIS A 92 -3.63 -2.18 -5.90
N ALA A 93 -4.88 -2.25 -6.37
CA ALA A 93 -5.18 -2.76 -7.72
C ALA A 93 -4.63 -1.86 -8.84
N LEU A 94 -4.45 -0.57 -8.57
CA LEU A 94 -3.79 0.39 -9.45
C LEU A 94 -2.25 0.33 -9.39
N GLY A 95 -1.67 -0.46 -8.48
CA GLY A 95 -0.22 -0.67 -8.39
C GLY A 95 0.46 0.03 -7.22
N PHE A 96 -0.29 0.53 -6.24
CA PHE A 96 0.27 1.17 -5.06
C PHE A 96 0.73 0.10 -4.05
N GLY A 97 1.91 0.30 -3.46
CA GLY A 97 2.38 -0.42 -2.28
C GLY A 97 1.97 0.30 -0.99
N HIS A 98 2.06 -0.38 0.15
CA HIS A 98 1.84 0.30 1.42
C HIS A 98 2.98 1.26 1.76
N GLU A 99 2.66 2.42 2.31
CA GLU A 99 3.62 3.51 2.52
C GLU A 99 4.74 3.16 3.51
N GLN A 100 4.53 2.22 4.43
CA GLN A 100 5.60 1.77 5.33
C GLN A 100 6.73 1.02 4.62
N TYR A 101 6.59 0.61 3.35
CA TYR A 101 7.69 0.04 2.59
C TYR A 101 8.62 1.12 2.01
N HIS A 102 8.35 2.41 2.29
CA HIS A 102 9.01 3.51 1.60
C HIS A 102 10.45 3.60 2.08
N LYS A 103 11.41 3.85 1.17
CA LYS A 103 12.84 3.88 1.53
C LYS A 103 13.10 4.87 2.67
N GLU A 104 12.45 6.01 2.61
CA GLU A 104 12.55 7.08 3.61
C GLU A 104 11.48 7.05 4.71
N TYR A 105 10.63 6.00 4.77
CA TYR A 105 9.76 5.85 5.94
C TYR A 105 10.65 5.80 7.20
N PRO A 106 10.23 6.41 8.32
CA PRO A 106 11.05 6.57 9.52
C PRO A 106 11.29 5.24 10.28
N TRP A 107 11.94 4.29 9.60
CA TRP A 107 12.50 3.09 10.19
C TRP A 107 13.89 3.43 10.71
N ASP A 108 14.09 3.16 11.99
CA ASP A 108 15.41 3.20 12.62
C ASP A 108 16.09 1.83 12.43
N ASP A 109 16.34 1.45 11.17
CA ASP A 109 16.83 0.11 10.79
C ASP A 109 18.34 -0.09 10.99
N GLY A 110 19.06 0.94 11.46
CA GLY A 110 20.42 0.84 11.99
C GLY A 110 21.48 0.28 11.04
N GLN A 111 21.24 0.31 9.72
CA GLN A 111 22.12 -0.28 8.69
C GLN A 111 22.46 -1.78 8.88
N ALA A 112 21.66 -2.54 9.63
CA ALA A 112 21.94 -3.96 9.80
C ALA A 112 21.83 -4.71 8.46
N THR A 113 22.82 -5.53 8.13
CA THR A 113 22.75 -6.44 6.97
C THR A 113 21.89 -7.65 7.33
N TRP A 114 20.71 -7.76 6.70
CA TRP A 114 19.76 -8.85 6.93
C TRP A 114 20.07 -10.05 6.04
N ASN A 115 20.37 -11.21 6.64
CA ASN A 115 20.82 -12.39 5.90
C ASN A 115 19.66 -13.38 5.66
N TYR A 116 18.86 -13.15 4.60
CA TYR A 116 17.81 -14.08 4.16
C TYR A 116 17.70 -14.16 2.63
N SER A 117 17.13 -15.25 2.10
CA SER A 117 17.03 -15.54 0.67
C SER A 117 15.65 -15.18 0.07
N LYS A 118 15.61 -14.97 -1.26
CA LYS A 118 14.40 -14.57 -2.00
C LYS A 118 13.25 -15.59 -1.89
N THR A 119 13.55 -16.86 -1.62
CA THR A 119 12.57 -17.94 -1.47
C THR A 119 11.96 -18.02 -0.08
N ASP A 120 12.52 -17.31 0.90
CA ASP A 120 12.05 -17.37 2.28
C ASP A 120 10.75 -16.59 2.46
N VAL A 121 10.42 -15.65 1.57
CA VAL A 121 9.33 -14.71 1.82
C VAL A 121 8.23 -14.86 0.80
N PHE A 122 7.14 -15.50 1.21
CA PHE A 122 5.75 -15.08 0.97
C PHE A 122 4.81 -15.99 1.78
N PHE A 123 3.88 -15.37 2.53
CA PHE A 123 2.82 -15.99 3.36
C PHE A 123 3.27 -16.98 4.44
N LYS A 124 3.26 -16.54 5.71
CA LYS A 124 3.23 -17.41 6.90
C LYS A 124 4.19 -18.60 6.89
N THR A 125 5.33 -18.52 6.22
CA THR A 125 6.33 -19.57 6.37
C THR A 125 6.88 -19.40 7.78
N GLN A 126 6.41 -20.23 8.70
CA GLN A 126 6.86 -20.30 10.09
C GLN A 126 8.41 -20.30 10.16
N ASN A 127 9.03 -20.85 9.11
CA ASN A 127 10.47 -20.85 8.86
C ASN A 127 11.10 -19.44 8.83
N THR A 128 10.45 -18.46 8.23
CA THR A 128 11.00 -17.09 8.07
C THR A 128 10.86 -16.28 9.35
N VAL A 129 9.73 -16.43 10.04
CA VAL A 129 9.57 -15.88 11.39
C VAL A 129 10.60 -16.50 12.32
N SER A 130 10.82 -17.82 12.23
CA SER A 130 11.80 -18.54 13.04
C SER A 130 13.24 -18.11 12.73
N ALA A 131 13.60 -17.97 11.45
CA ALA A 131 14.91 -17.50 11.01
C ALA A 131 15.17 -16.06 11.49
N TYR A 132 14.17 -15.18 11.40
CA TYR A 132 14.27 -13.82 11.94
C TYR A 132 14.50 -13.84 13.46
N LYS A 133 13.72 -14.62 14.22
CA LYS A 133 13.90 -14.78 15.67
C LYS A 133 15.31 -15.30 16.00
N GLN A 134 15.82 -16.27 15.25
CA GLN A 134 17.16 -16.86 15.43
C GLN A 134 18.30 -15.91 15.04
N SER A 135 18.07 -15.00 14.10
CA SER A 135 19.08 -13.99 13.71
C SER A 135 19.36 -12.97 14.80
N ASN A 136 18.57 -12.96 15.89
CA ASN A 136 18.68 -12.04 17.02
C ASN A 136 18.53 -10.55 16.65
N ILE A 137 18.12 -10.26 15.42
CA ILE A 137 17.91 -8.88 14.97
C ILE A 137 16.71 -8.27 15.71
N GLY A 138 15.70 -9.05 16.13
CA GLY A 138 14.58 -8.54 16.93
C GLY A 138 14.89 -8.12 18.37
N ASN A 139 15.96 -8.65 18.99
CA ASN A 139 16.20 -8.45 20.44
C ASN A 139 17.14 -7.27 20.75
N ASN A 140 17.95 -6.83 19.78
CA ASN A 140 18.89 -5.71 19.93
C ASN A 140 18.60 -4.55 18.96
N ASN A 141 17.53 -4.63 18.17
CA ASN A 141 17.18 -3.60 17.19
C ASN A 141 16.11 -2.67 17.78
N THR A 142 16.51 -1.42 17.99
CA THR A 142 15.67 -0.31 18.45
C THR A 142 14.33 -0.25 17.71
N LEU A 143 14.29 -0.64 16.43
CA LEU A 143 13.11 -0.65 15.58
C LEU A 143 12.04 -1.66 16.02
N PHE A 144 12.44 -2.90 16.32
CA PHE A 144 11.51 -3.95 16.73
C PHE A 144 10.82 -3.57 18.04
N THR A 145 11.60 -3.10 19.02
CA THR A 145 11.09 -2.62 20.30
C THR A 145 10.17 -1.41 20.13
N LYS A 146 10.56 -0.43 19.29
CA LYS A 146 9.73 0.76 19.01
C LYS A 146 8.41 0.38 18.37
N ILE A 147 8.39 -0.47 17.35
CA ILE A 147 7.16 -0.91 16.69
C ILE A 147 6.29 -1.68 17.67
N LYS A 148 6.85 -2.67 18.35
CA LYS A 148 6.13 -3.51 19.31
C LYS A 148 5.49 -2.67 20.42
N ALA A 149 6.25 -1.75 21.01
CA ALA A 149 5.76 -0.85 22.05
C ALA A 149 4.61 0.05 21.55
N ALA A 150 4.69 0.45 20.29
CA ALA A 150 3.80 1.44 19.73
C ALA A 150 2.54 0.86 19.07
N SER A 151 2.60 -0.39 18.58
CA SER A 151 1.47 -1.13 18.00
C SER A 151 0.77 -2.07 19.00
N GLY A 152 1.45 -2.44 20.09
CA GLY A 152 0.97 -3.45 21.05
C GLY A 152 1.01 -4.88 20.51
N TRP A 153 1.71 -5.13 19.40
CA TRP A 153 1.82 -6.45 18.80
C TRP A 153 2.70 -7.41 19.61
N ASP A 154 2.53 -8.71 19.32
CA ASP A 154 3.47 -9.72 19.76
C ASP A 154 4.73 -9.74 18.86
N ASP A 155 5.67 -10.62 19.21
CA ASP A 155 6.93 -10.74 18.49
C ASP A 155 6.74 -11.28 17.07
N GLU A 156 5.71 -12.09 16.83
CA GLU A 156 5.47 -12.73 15.54
C GLU A 156 4.92 -11.73 14.52
N LEU A 157 3.90 -10.95 14.90
CA LEU A 157 3.34 -9.89 14.06
C LEU A 157 4.34 -8.78 13.78
N THR A 158 5.13 -8.38 14.80
CA THR A 158 6.19 -7.37 14.62
C THR A 158 7.26 -7.88 13.65
N THR A 159 7.67 -9.15 13.80
CA THR A 159 8.60 -9.80 12.87
C THR A 159 8.06 -9.83 11.45
N LEU A 160 6.79 -10.21 11.27
CA LEU A 160 6.16 -10.34 9.96
C LEU A 160 6.20 -9.03 9.17
N GLN A 161 5.97 -7.89 9.83
CA GLN A 161 5.96 -6.58 9.18
C GLN A 161 7.36 -6.13 8.74
N LEU A 162 8.38 -6.43 9.55
CA LEU A 162 9.78 -6.16 9.19
C LEU A 162 10.22 -7.02 8.00
N VAL A 163 9.83 -8.30 8.00
CA VAL A 163 10.06 -9.21 6.87
C VAL A 163 9.38 -8.71 5.60
N TYR A 164 8.14 -8.21 5.68
CA TYR A 164 7.44 -7.63 4.53
C TYR A 164 8.18 -6.43 3.97
N ARG A 165 8.50 -5.43 4.80
CA ARG A 165 9.27 -4.25 4.36
C ARG A 165 10.54 -4.66 3.62
N HIS A 166 11.37 -5.50 4.22
CA HIS A 166 12.66 -5.82 3.63
C HIS A 166 12.49 -6.60 2.32
N SER A 167 11.45 -7.43 2.21
CA SER A 167 11.21 -8.21 0.99
C SER A 167 10.79 -7.31 -0.15
N TYR A 168 9.97 -6.30 0.13
CA TYR A 168 9.61 -5.29 -0.84
C TYR A 168 10.79 -4.40 -1.23
N LEU A 169 11.67 -4.04 -0.29
CA LEU A 169 12.87 -3.24 -0.57
C LEU A 169 13.96 -4.02 -1.33
N LYS A 170 14.14 -5.30 -1.04
CA LYS A 170 15.19 -6.14 -1.64
C LYS A 170 14.89 -6.56 -3.07
N ASN A 171 13.62 -6.70 -3.41
CA ASN A 171 13.22 -7.21 -4.72
C ASN A 171 13.18 -6.13 -5.80
N ASP A 172 13.37 -4.84 -5.45
CA ASP A 172 13.09 -3.70 -6.33
C ASP A 172 11.71 -3.80 -7.00
N ASP A 173 10.76 -4.49 -6.36
CA ASP A 173 9.39 -4.66 -6.88
C ASP A 173 8.62 -3.32 -6.84
N PHE A 174 9.13 -2.36 -6.05
CA PHE A 174 8.53 -1.07 -5.78
C PHE A 174 9.54 0.07 -5.88
N GLU A 175 9.08 1.23 -6.34
CA GLU A 175 9.83 2.47 -6.37
C GLU A 175 9.18 3.54 -5.48
N SER A 176 10.04 4.31 -4.81
CA SER A 176 9.70 5.53 -4.08
C SER A 176 9.96 6.71 -5.02
N THR A 177 8.94 7.47 -5.41
CA THR A 177 9.15 8.54 -6.40
C THR A 177 9.55 9.88 -5.78
N THR A 178 9.33 10.11 -4.47
CA THR A 178 9.80 11.27 -3.67
C THR A 178 9.73 10.96 -2.15
N ASN A 179 9.58 11.95 -1.27
CA ASN A 179 9.34 11.81 0.18
C ASN A 179 8.11 10.96 0.53
N CYS A 180 8.16 10.37 1.72
CA CYS A 180 7.10 9.55 2.33
C CYS A 180 5.94 10.41 2.84
N ASP A 181 4.72 10.04 2.48
CA ASP A 181 3.50 10.78 2.83
C ASP A 181 2.80 10.19 4.07
N ALA A 182 2.87 10.92 5.18
CA ALA A 182 2.26 10.54 6.44
C ALA A 182 0.72 10.50 6.41
N ASP A 183 0.09 11.22 5.47
CA ASP A 183 -1.36 11.31 5.32
C ASP A 183 -1.90 10.38 4.21
N SER A 184 -1.03 9.63 3.53
CA SER A 184 -1.46 8.73 2.46
C SER A 184 -2.48 7.71 2.94
N VAL A 185 -3.50 7.46 2.11
CA VAL A 185 -4.44 6.35 2.34
C VAL A 185 -3.73 4.99 2.33
N MET A 186 -2.56 4.88 1.70
CA MET A 186 -1.73 3.66 1.65
C MET A 186 -0.90 3.45 2.92
N MET A 187 -0.98 4.36 3.88
CA MET A 187 -0.36 4.19 5.18
C MET A 187 -1.02 3.06 5.96
N TYR A 188 -0.24 2.05 6.37
CA TYR A 188 -0.78 1.00 7.22
C TYR A 188 -1.07 1.56 8.63
N PRO A 189 -2.32 1.50 9.14
CA PRO A 189 -2.71 2.25 10.34
C PRO A 189 -1.86 1.96 11.57
N GLN A 190 -1.48 0.70 11.78
CA GLN A 190 -0.67 0.28 12.92
C GLN A 190 0.77 0.79 12.82
N MET A 191 1.29 0.99 11.61
CA MET A 191 2.61 1.56 11.38
C MET A 191 2.60 3.07 11.59
N SER A 192 1.55 3.76 11.13
CA SER A 192 1.34 5.18 11.43
C SER A 192 1.27 5.43 12.94
N LEU A 193 0.48 4.62 13.65
CA LEU A 193 0.41 4.67 15.10
C LEU A 193 1.78 4.40 15.73
N ALA A 194 2.54 3.46 15.15
CA ALA A 194 3.86 3.13 15.64
C ALA A 194 4.82 4.33 15.60
N VAL A 195 4.89 5.00 14.45
CA VAL A 195 5.72 6.19 14.23
C VAL A 195 5.28 7.35 15.13
N LYS A 196 3.97 7.57 15.22
CA LYS A 196 3.39 8.63 16.06
C LYS A 196 3.75 8.45 17.53
N ASN A 197 3.56 7.26 18.08
CA ASN A 197 3.84 6.98 19.49
C ASN A 197 5.34 6.96 19.80
N ALA A 198 6.17 6.60 18.82
CA ALA A 198 7.62 6.62 18.96
C ALA A 198 8.24 8.03 18.83
N ASN A 199 7.44 9.06 18.57
CA ASN A 199 7.89 10.45 18.36
C ASN A 199 9.03 10.55 17.34
N ILE A 200 9.02 9.72 16.29
CA ILE A 200 10.08 9.75 15.28
C ILE A 200 9.82 10.95 14.36
N ASN A 201 10.74 11.90 14.39
CA ASN A 201 10.73 13.06 13.50
C ASN A 201 11.76 12.82 12.38
N SER A 202 11.32 12.88 11.13
CA SER A 202 12.15 12.72 9.94
C SER A 202 11.74 13.78 8.93
N ASP A 203 12.71 14.53 8.38
CA ASP A 203 12.46 15.53 7.33
C ASP A 203 11.86 14.92 6.05
N HIS A 204 11.93 13.59 5.93
CA HIS A 204 11.42 12.81 4.81
C HIS A 204 10.04 12.18 5.06
N TYR A 205 9.52 12.26 6.29
CA TYR A 205 8.18 11.80 6.66
C TYR A 205 7.26 13.00 6.83
N VAL A 206 6.59 13.39 5.74
CA VAL A 206 5.89 14.67 5.63
C VAL A 206 4.39 14.48 5.54
N LYS A 207 3.63 15.39 6.13
CA LYS A 207 2.18 15.49 5.94
C LYS A 207 1.90 16.30 4.68
N THR A 208 1.17 15.72 3.73
CA THR A 208 0.76 16.46 2.52
C THR A 208 -0.66 17.01 2.60
N GLU A 209 -1.39 16.65 3.66
CA GLU A 209 -2.81 16.91 3.87
C GLU A 209 -3.72 16.15 2.90
N LEU A 210 -4.95 15.93 3.35
CA LEU A 210 -6.01 15.39 2.50
C LEU A 210 -6.35 16.37 1.38
N VAL A 211 -6.75 15.84 0.22
CA VAL A 211 -7.21 16.65 -0.93
C VAL A 211 -8.39 17.53 -0.55
N LYS A 212 -9.27 17.00 0.31
CA LYS A 212 -10.44 17.69 0.86
C LYS A 212 -10.89 17.01 2.15
N GLU A 213 -11.45 17.78 3.07
CA GLU A 213 -12.09 17.25 4.27
C GLU A 213 -13.15 16.19 3.92
N GLY A 214 -13.15 15.06 4.65
CA GLY A 214 -14.05 13.94 4.42
C GLY A 214 -13.68 13.05 3.21
N LYS A 215 -12.52 13.28 2.57
CA LYS A 215 -11.94 12.40 1.55
C LYS A 215 -10.83 11.54 2.14
N SER A 216 -10.48 10.47 1.44
CA SER A 216 -9.47 9.49 1.84
C SER A 216 -8.11 9.83 1.24
N LEU A 217 -8.07 10.34 0.00
CA LEU A 217 -6.80 10.63 -0.69
C LEU A 217 -6.08 11.86 -0.11
N SER A 218 -4.77 11.69 0.07
CA SER A 218 -3.81 12.78 0.32
C SER A 218 -3.39 13.46 -0.98
N LYS A 219 -2.75 14.65 -0.89
CA LYS A 219 -2.17 15.30 -2.07
C LYS A 219 -1.05 14.46 -2.68
N GLY A 220 -0.29 13.71 -1.88
CA GLY A 220 0.75 12.79 -2.37
C GLY A 220 0.18 11.61 -3.17
N ASP A 221 -0.95 11.05 -2.72
CA ASP A 221 -1.65 9.99 -3.46
C ASP A 221 -2.06 10.48 -4.86
N VAL A 222 -2.62 11.70 -4.95
CA VAL A 222 -3.09 12.27 -6.22
C VAL A 222 -1.94 12.58 -7.17
N VAL A 223 -0.86 13.19 -6.69
CA VAL A 223 0.35 13.42 -7.50
C VAL A 223 0.88 12.11 -8.06
N THR A 224 0.86 11.05 -7.26
CA THR A 224 1.30 9.72 -7.70
C THR A 224 0.37 9.12 -8.76
N LEU A 225 -0.95 9.20 -8.56
CA LEU A 225 -1.94 8.79 -9.57
C LEU A 225 -1.74 9.52 -10.89
N LEU A 226 -1.51 10.84 -10.86
CA LEU A 226 -1.26 11.65 -12.05
C LEU A 226 0.06 11.29 -12.74
N ASN A 227 1.12 11.00 -11.98
CA ASN A 227 2.38 10.54 -12.54
C ASN A 227 2.23 9.17 -13.24
N MET A 228 1.43 8.27 -12.67
CA MET A 228 1.20 6.95 -13.25
C MET A 228 0.27 7.00 -14.47
N TYR A 229 -0.81 7.79 -14.41
CA TYR A 229 -1.94 7.66 -15.32
C TYR A 229 -2.33 8.94 -16.04
N GLY A 230 -1.67 10.08 -15.79
CA GLY A 230 -2.01 11.36 -16.41
C GLY A 230 -1.89 11.37 -17.94
N HIS A 231 -1.12 10.45 -18.51
CA HIS A 231 -1.01 10.23 -19.95
C HIS A 231 -2.28 9.60 -20.58
N LEU A 232 -3.23 9.13 -19.77
CA LEU A 232 -4.49 8.51 -20.22
C LEU A 232 -5.69 9.48 -20.24
N LYS A 233 -5.46 10.76 -19.97
CA LYS A 233 -6.50 11.80 -19.91
C LYS A 233 -7.31 11.90 -21.20
#